data_AF-A0A850DSC6-F1
#
_entry.id   AF-A0A850DSC6-F1
#
_cell.length_a   1.000
_cell.length_b   1.000
_cell.length_c   1.000
_cell.angle_alpha   90.00
_cell.angle_beta   90.00
_cell.angle_gamma   90.00
#
_symmetry.space_group_name_H-M   'P 1'
#
loop_
_entity.id
_entity.type
_entity.pdbx_description
1 polymer ?
#
loop_
_entity_poly.entity_id
_entity_poly.type
_entity_poly.pdbx_seq_one_letter_code
_entity_poly.pdbx_strand_id
1 'polypeptide(L)'
;LLLSAGGDDAGRAEEWLEADFQGEPLTIAFNPGYLTDGLQSLRSDKVTFGFTTPSRPAVLRPAGVDELTQDESGNYTAPDSEFIYLLMPVRLPG
;
A
#
# COMPACT_ATOMS: atom_id res chain seq x y z
N LEU A 1 0.14 8.48 -7.28
CA LEU A 1 -0.45 8.19 -5.94
C LEU A 1 -0.67 9.52 -5.21
N LEU A 2 -1.88 9.79 -4.73
CA LEU A 2 -2.16 10.95 -3.86
C LEU A 2 -2.14 10.48 -2.40
N LEU A 3 -1.24 11.05 -1.60
CA LEU A 3 -1.22 10.88 -0.15
C LEU A 3 -1.84 12.13 0.49
N SER A 4 -2.77 11.94 1.41
CA SER A 4 -3.38 13.05 2.16
C SER A 4 -3.45 12.74 3.65
N ALA A 5 -3.34 13.80 4.45
CA ALA A 5 -3.53 13.75 5.90
C ALA A 5 -4.15 15.07 6.37
N GLY A 6 -5.07 15.00 7.33
CA GLY A 6 -5.74 16.17 7.89
C GLY A 6 -6.86 15.76 8.84
N GLY A 7 -7.27 16.68 9.71
CA GLY A 7 -8.42 16.52 10.60
C GLY A 7 -9.15 17.86 10.71
N ASP A 8 -10.35 17.86 11.28
CA ASP A 8 -11.24 19.03 11.23
C ASP A 8 -10.64 20.30 11.86
N ASP A 9 -9.83 20.14 12.91
CA ASP A 9 -9.13 21.23 13.62
C ASP A 9 -7.64 21.34 13.26
N ALA A 10 -7.14 20.45 12.41
CA ALA A 10 -5.74 20.38 11.99
C ALA A 10 -5.60 20.82 10.52
N GLY A 11 -4.43 21.33 10.14
CA GLY A 11 -4.15 21.61 8.73
C GLY A 11 -4.29 20.36 7.86
N ARG A 12 -4.64 20.56 6.59
CA ARG A 12 -4.62 19.51 5.56
C ARG A 12 -3.31 19.57 4.80
N ALA A 13 -2.72 18.40 4.55
CA ALA A 13 -1.56 18.22 3.70
C ALA A 13 -1.87 17.18 2.61
N GLU A 14 -1.36 17.44 1.41
CA GLU A 14 -1.47 16.55 0.27
C GLU A 14 -0.16 16.51 -0.49
N GLU A 15 0.21 15.32 -0.96
CA GLU A 15 1.41 15.10 -1.74
C GLU A 15 1.14 14.10 -2.87
N TRP A 16 1.63 14.43 -4.05
CA TRP A 16 1.61 13.53 -5.21
C TRP A 16 2.93 12.79 -5.32
N LEU A 17 2.85 11.47 -5.34
CA LEU A 17 3.99 10.56 -5.47
C LEU A 17 3.86 9.76 -6.77
N GLU A 18 4.97 9.57 -7.47
CA GLU A 18 5.05 8.60 -8.57
C GLU A 18 4.94 7.18 -8.02
N ALA A 19 4.17 6.33 -8.70
CA ALA A 19 4.00 4.94 -8.33
C ALA A 19 3.66 4.12 -9.57
N ASP A 20 4.31 2.96 -9.71
CA ASP A 20 3.92 1.95 -10.68
C ASP A 20 2.61 1.30 -10.19
N PHE A 21 1.53 1.48 -10.95
CA PHE A 21 0.19 1.08 -10.53
C PHE A 21 -0.45 0.12 -11.53
N GLN A 22 -1.03 -0.95 -11.01
CA GLN A 22 -1.74 -1.97 -11.77
C GLN A 22 -3.04 -2.34 -11.04
N GLY A 23 -4.10 -2.62 -11.81
CA GLY A 23 -5.41 -2.97 -11.28
C GLY A 23 -6.36 -1.79 -11.15
N GLU A 24 -7.34 -1.93 -10.25
CA GLU A 24 -8.45 -0.97 -10.10
C GLU A 24 -8.12 0.17 -9.12
N PRO A 25 -8.51 1.41 -9.41
CA PRO A 25 -8.33 2.54 -8.51
C PRO A 25 -8.89 2.28 -7.11
N LEU A 26 -8.08 2.57 -6.08
CA LEU A 26 -8.40 2.28 -4.70
C LEU A 26 -8.08 3.49 -3.80
N THR A 27 -8.99 3.80 -2.88
CA THR A 27 -8.73 4.73 -1.77
C THR A 27 -8.75 3.96 -0.46
N ILE A 28 -7.65 4.05 0.30
CA ILE A 28 -7.44 3.31 1.56
C ILE A 28 -6.67 4.20 2.55
N ALA A 29 -6.96 4.05 3.84
CA ALA A 29 -6.29 4.80 4.90
C ALA A 29 -5.54 3.86 5.84
N PHE A 30 -4.40 4.35 6.34
CA PHE A 30 -3.56 3.62 7.29
C PHE A 30 -3.21 4.49 8.50
N ASN A 31 -2.90 3.84 9.60
CA ASN A 31 -2.19 4.51 10.68
C ASN A 31 -0.76 4.85 10.19
N PRO A 32 -0.34 6.12 10.24
CA PRO A 32 0.96 6.54 9.71
C PRO A 32 2.15 5.92 10.46
N GLY A 33 2.01 5.64 11.76
CA GLY A 33 3.04 4.95 12.55
C GLY A 33 3.27 3.53 12.04
N TYR A 34 2.20 2.74 11.94
CA TYR A 34 2.30 1.35 11.45
C TYR A 34 2.77 1.28 10.00
N LEU A 35 2.36 2.22 9.14
CA LEU A 35 2.87 2.29 7.78
C LEU A 35 4.38 2.57 7.76
N THR A 36 4.85 3.55 8.54
CA THR A 36 6.27 3.90 8.61
C THR A 36 7.12 2.76 9.17
N ASP A 37 6.64 2.11 10.24
CA ASP A 37 7.32 0.96 10.86
C ASP A 37 7.44 -0.22 9.88
N GLY A 38 6.38 -0.50 9.13
CA GLY A 38 6.37 -1.51 8.08
C GLY A 38 7.41 -1.21 7.01
N LEU A 39 7.40 0.01 6.47
CA LEU A 39 8.35 0.45 5.43
C LEU A 39 9.80 0.37 5.89
N GLN A 40 10.11 0.80 7.11
CA GLN A 40 11.46 0.71 7.68
C GLN A 40 11.94 -0.73 7.89
N SER A 41 11.00 -1.65 8.16
CA SER A 41 11.30 -3.06 8.39
C SER A 41 11.66 -3.82 7.11
N LEU A 42 11.19 -3.35 5.93
CA LEU A 42 11.46 -4.01 4.64
C LEU A 42 12.94 -3.94 4.20
N ARG A 43 13.71 -2.96 4.70
CA ARG A 43 15.13 -2.76 4.37
C ARG A 43 15.41 -2.79 2.85
N SER A 44 14.54 -2.15 2.07
CA SER A 44 14.63 -2.09 0.60
C SER A 44 14.38 -0.66 0.11
N ASP A 45 14.93 -0.31 -1.04
CA ASP A 45 14.74 0.99 -1.69
C ASP A 45 13.33 1.17 -2.27
N LYS A 46 12.66 0.06 -2.58
CA LYS A 46 11.31 0.04 -3.15
C LYS A 46 10.42 -0.98 -2.44
N VAL A 47 9.12 -0.69 -2.40
CA VAL A 47 8.09 -1.52 -1.77
C VAL A 47 6.98 -1.81 -2.77
N THR A 48 6.49 -3.04 -2.78
CA THR A 48 5.28 -3.42 -3.49
C THR A 48 4.13 -3.53 -2.51
N PHE A 49 3.02 -2.87 -2.82
CA PHE A 49 1.77 -2.99 -2.09
C PHE A 49 0.81 -3.92 -2.82
N GLY A 50 0.34 -4.95 -2.12
CA GLY A 50 -0.74 -5.82 -2.57
C GLY A 50 -2.05 -5.45 -1.88
N PHE A 51 -3.09 -5.19 -2.66
CA PHE A 51 -4.43 -4.88 -2.17
C PHE A 51 -5.47 -5.86 -2.70
N THR A 52 -6.58 -6.00 -1.98
CA THR A 52 -7.76 -6.72 -2.46
C THR A 52 -8.99 -5.81 -2.38
N THR A 53 -9.41 -5.43 -1.17
CA THR A 53 -10.45 -4.42 -0.94
C THR A 53 -9.97 -3.39 0.08
N PRO A 54 -10.54 -2.18 0.14
CA PRO A 54 -10.09 -1.16 1.09
C PRO A 54 -10.30 -1.51 2.57
N SER A 55 -11.13 -2.52 2.85
CA SER A 55 -11.39 -3.03 4.20
C SER A 55 -10.55 -4.25 4.58
N ARG A 56 -9.73 -4.76 3.66
CA ARG A 56 -8.85 -5.92 3.86
C ARG A 56 -7.42 -5.47 4.12
N PRO A 57 -6.60 -6.30 4.78
CA PRO A 57 -5.19 -5.99 5.01
C PRO A 57 -4.45 -5.71 3.70
N ALA A 58 -3.54 -4.74 3.74
CA ALA A 58 -2.56 -4.54 2.68
C ALA A 58 -1.31 -5.38 2.96
N VAL A 59 -0.74 -5.95 1.90
CA VAL A 59 0.49 -6.75 1.95
C VAL A 59 1.65 -5.88 1.47
N LEU A 60 2.60 -5.59 2.34
CA LEU A 60 3.83 -4.88 2.01
C LEU A 60 4.98 -5.88 1.93
N ARG A 61 5.78 -5.76 0.86
CA ARG A 61 6.97 -6.59 0.63
C ARG A 61 8.06 -5.75 -0.04
N PRO A 62 9.34 -6.12 0.09
CA PRO A 62 10.39 -5.54 -0.74
C PRO A 62 10.03 -5.71 -2.22
N ALA A 63 10.14 -4.66 -3.01
CA ALA A 63 9.92 -4.78 -4.45
C ALA A 63 11.02 -5.66 -5.07
N GLY A 64 10.60 -6.74 -5.73
CA GLY A 64 11.49 -7.58 -6.51
C GLY A 64 11.75 -7.01 -7.90
N VAL A 65 12.60 -7.70 -8.67
CA VAL A 65 12.79 -7.45 -10.11
C VAL A 65 11.70 -8.09 -10.96
N ASP A 66 10.89 -8.99 -10.38
CA ASP A 66 9.87 -9.73 -11.10
C ASP A 66 8.66 -8.83 -11.41
N GLU A 67 8.22 -8.87 -12.67
CA GLU A 67 6.97 -8.23 -13.08
C GLU A 67 5.78 -8.93 -12.42
N LEU A 68 4.81 -8.11 -11.97
CA LEU A 68 3.53 -8.60 -11.53
C LEU A 68 2.80 -9.28 -12.70
N THR A 69 2.50 -10.57 -12.55
CA THR A 69 1.77 -11.35 -13.55
C THR A 69 0.28 -11.41 -13.18
N GLN A 70 -0.56 -11.10 -14.15
CA GLN A 70 -2.02 -11.20 -14.02
C GLN A 70 -2.47 -12.60 -14.45
N ASP A 71 -3.30 -13.24 -13.63
CA ASP A 71 -3.93 -14.52 -13.95
C ASP A 71 -5.16 -14.36 -14.87
N GLU A 72 -5.71 -15.49 -15.34
CA GLU A 72 -6.91 -15.51 -16.20
C GLU A 72 -8.15 -14.90 -15.54
N SER A 73 -8.15 -14.76 -14.22
CA SER A 73 -9.24 -14.16 -13.42
C SER A 73 -9.03 -12.66 -13.17
N GLY A 74 -7.94 -12.08 -13.66
CA GLY A 74 -7.60 -10.68 -13.50
C GLY A 74 -6.87 -10.34 -12.20
N ASN A 75 -6.51 -11.34 -11.38
CA ASN A 75 -5.77 -11.11 -10.13
C ASN A 75 -4.26 -11.11 -10.36
N TYR A 76 -3.54 -10.36 -9.55
CA TYR A 76 -2.08 -10.33 -9.60
C TYR A 76 -1.51 -11.38 -8.64
N THR A 77 -0.65 -12.26 -9.17
CA THR A 77 0.04 -13.23 -8.33
C THR A 77 1.08 -12.52 -7.48
N ALA A 78 1.01 -12.75 -6.18
CA ALA A 78 1.96 -12.28 -5.20
C ALA A 78 3.35 -12.91 -5.48
N PRO A 79 4.39 -12.12 -5.80
CA PRO A 79 5.75 -12.64 -5.92
C PRO A 79 6.23 -13.25 -4.60
N ASP A 80 7.11 -14.25 -4.67
CA ASP A 80 7.67 -14.86 -3.47
C ASP A 80 8.54 -13.85 -2.71
N SER A 81 8.50 -13.91 -1.39
CA SER A 81 9.26 -12.98 -0.55
C SER A 81 9.52 -13.57 0.83
N GLU A 82 10.77 -13.47 1.28
CA GLU A 82 11.19 -13.94 2.61
C GLU A 82 10.59 -13.10 3.75
N PHE A 83 10.16 -11.86 3.46
CA PHE A 83 9.60 -10.96 4.46
C PHE A 83 8.31 -10.29 3.97
N ILE A 84 7.26 -10.45 4.76
CA ILE A 84 5.94 -9.88 4.49
C ILE A 84 5.48 -9.08 5.71
N TYR A 85 5.05 -7.85 5.47
CA TYR A 85 4.41 -7.00 6.47
C TYR A 85 2.91 -6.85 6.13
N LEU A 86 2.05 -7.34 7.02
CA LEU A 86 0.60 -7.21 6.88
C LEU A 86 0.09 -6.00 7.65
N LEU A 87 -0.46 -5.02 6.94
CA LEU A 87 -0.94 -3.76 7.50
C LEU A 87 -2.47 -3.67 7.43
N MET A 88 -3.10 -3.49 8.60
CA MET A 88 -4.54 -3.30 8.67
C MET A 88 -4.93 -1.86 8.28
N PRO A 89 -5.94 -1.66 7.42
CA PRO A 89 -6.47 -0.34 7.15
C PRO A 89 -7.23 0.22 8.35
N VAL A 90 -7.30 1.54 8.41
CA VAL A 90 -8.24 2.27 9.27
C VAL A 90 -9.45 2.71 8.46
N ARG A 91 -10.58 2.95 9.14
CA ARG A 91 -11.77 3.47 8.48
C ARG A 91 -11.52 4.88 7.99
N LEU A 92 -11.89 5.16 6.74
CA LEU A 92 -11.93 6.52 6.24
C LEU A 92 -12.96 7.33 7.05
N PRO A 93 -12.67 8.60 7.39
CA PRO A 93 -13.69 9.49 7.92
C PRO A 93 -14.82 9.62 6.89
N GLY A 94 -16.06 9.48 7.36
CA GLY A 94 -17.27 9.53 6.53
C GLY A 94 -17.72 10.97 6.25
#